data_AF-A0A3L8P2L6-F1
#
_entry.id   AF-A0A3L8P2L6-F1
#
_cell.length_a   1.000
_cell.length_b   1.000
_cell.length_c   1.000
_cell.angle_alpha   90.00
_cell.angle_beta   90.00
_cell.angle_gamma   90.00
#
_symmetry.space_group_name_H-M   'P 1'
#
loop_
_entity.id
_entity.type
_entity.pdbx_description
1 polymer ?
#
loop_
_entity_poly.entity_id
_entity_poly.type
_entity_poly.pdbx_seq_one_letter_code
_entity_poly.pdbx_strand_id
1 'polypeptide(L)' 'MSSNHGNTPAAWTGVTIMTLAFVVAGIGAVAYSWVVFWIGVALLPIGLVVGKAMSLAGYGSQGPEQH' A
#
# COMPACT_ATOMS: atom_id res chain seq x y z
N MET A 1 21.44 -18.11 -4.89
CA MET A 1 21.37 -16.70 -4.44
C MET A 1 19.91 -16.31 -4.41
N SER A 2 19.31 -16.17 -3.23
CA SER A 2 17.92 -15.74 -3.11
C SER A 2 17.83 -14.27 -3.53
N SER A 3 17.31 -14.06 -4.72
CA SER A 3 16.96 -12.78 -5.32
C SER A 3 15.91 -12.06 -4.46
N ASN A 4 16.33 -11.41 -3.37
CA ASN A 4 15.47 -10.59 -2.50
C ASN A 4 15.25 -9.20 -3.13
N HIS A 5 14.80 -9.16 -4.39
CA HIS A 5 14.48 -7.92 -5.12
C HIS A 5 13.05 -7.42 -4.83
N GLY A 6 12.31 -8.12 -3.96
CA GLY A 6 10.93 -7.79 -3.57
C GLY A 6 10.71 -7.56 -2.07
N ASN A 7 11.75 -7.62 -1.23
CA ASN A 7 11.64 -7.37 0.22
C ASN A 7 12.02 -5.92 0.59
N THR A 8 12.08 -5.02 -0.39
CA THR A 8 12.34 -3.61 -0.11
C THR A 8 11.15 -3.07 0.70
N PRO A 9 11.38 -2.37 1.82
CA PRO A 9 10.30 -1.87 2.68
C PRO A 9 9.23 -1.08 1.93
N ALA A 10 9.58 -0.41 0.82
CA ALA A 10 8.63 0.30 -0.03
C ALA A 10 7.63 -0.57 -0.78
N ALA A 11 8.05 -1.76 -1.25
CA ALA A 11 7.15 -2.68 -1.94
C ALA A 11 6.08 -3.20 -0.96
N TRP A 12 6.48 -3.54 0.26
CA TRP A 12 5.56 -4.09 1.26
C TRP A 12 4.70 -3.02 1.93
N THR A 13 5.21 -1.78 2.12
CA THR A 13 4.45 -0.71 2.76
C THR A 13 3.18 -0.35 1.98
N GLY A 14 3.27 -0.23 0.65
CA GLY A 14 2.10 0.02 -0.18
C GLY A 14 1.07 -1.10 -0.08
N VAL A 15 1.52 -2.35 -0.12
CA VAL A 15 0.66 -3.54 0.01
C VAL A 15 -0.03 -3.57 1.37
N THR A 16 0.69 -3.39 2.47
CA THR A 16 0.12 -3.42 3.82
C THR A 16 -0.95 -2.34 4.01
N ILE A 17 -0.71 -1.12 3.52
CA ILE A 17 -1.71 -0.04 3.61
C ILE A 17 -2.95 -0.39 2.80
N MET A 18 -2.79 -0.91 1.58
CA MET A 18 -3.91 -1.32 0.74
C MET A 18 -4.70 -2.47 1.36
N THR A 19 -4.02 -3.46 1.93
CA THR A 19 -4.65 -4.58 2.64
C THR A 19 -5.47 -4.08 3.83
N LEU A 20 -4.91 -3.18 4.66
CA LEU A 20 -5.64 -2.61 5.80
C LEU A 20 -6.86 -1.80 5.34
N ALA A 21 -6.73 -0.99 4.28
CA ALA A 21 -7.84 -0.24 3.71
C ALA A 21 -8.98 -1.17 3.28
N PHE A 22 -8.65 -2.26 2.57
CA PHE A 22 -9.62 -3.27 2.14
C PHE A 22 -10.28 -4.00 3.30
N VAL A 23 -9.51 -4.36 4.34
CA VAL A 23 -10.06 -5.01 5.53
C VAL A 23 -11.06 -4.09 6.24
N VAL A 24 -10.71 -2.82 6.45
CA VAL A 24 -11.61 -1.84 7.10
C VAL A 24 -12.86 -1.59 6.27
N ALA A 25 -12.71 -1.41 4.95
CA ALA A 25 -13.85 -1.24 4.06
C ALA A 25 -14.76 -2.48 4.03
N GLY A 26 -14.17 -3.68 4.00
CA GLY A 26 -14.89 -4.96 4.03
C GLY A 26 -15.67 -5.15 5.33
N ILE A 27 -15.06 -4.85 6.47
CA ILE A 27 -15.75 -4.88 7.78
C ILE A 27 -16.93 -3.90 7.79
N GLY A 28 -16.72 -2.67 7.30
CA GLY A 28 -17.78 -1.67 7.21
C GLY A 28 -18.95 -2.11 6.32
N ALA A 29 -18.65 -2.75 5.18
CA ALA A 29 -19.66 -3.28 4.27
C ALA A 29 -20.47 -4.42 4.89
N VAL A 30 -19.81 -5.39 5.55
CA VAL A 30 -20.49 -6.52 6.20
C VAL A 30 -21.32 -6.08 7.41
N ALA A 31 -20.82 -5.11 8.18
CA ALA A 31 -21.52 -4.58 9.34
C ALA A 31 -22.62 -3.56 9.00
N TYR A 32 -22.90 -3.31 7.71
CA TYR A 32 -23.82 -2.27 7.22
C TYR A 32 -23.51 -0.86 7.79
N SER A 33 -22.25 -0.62 8.15
CA SER A 33 -21.79 0.66 8.70
C SER A 33 -21.15 1.48 7.60
N TRP A 34 -21.95 2.36 6.99
CA TRP A 34 -21.50 3.22 5.89
C TRP A 34 -20.34 4.13 6.31
N VAL A 35 -20.30 4.56 7.58
CA VAL A 35 -19.21 5.38 8.12
C VAL A 35 -17.88 4.62 8.06
N VAL A 36 -17.84 3.37 8.54
CA VAL A 36 -16.61 2.55 8.56
C VAL A 36 -16.17 2.20 7.14
N PHE A 37 -17.13 1.92 6.25
CA PHE A 37 -16.85 1.69 4.83
C PHE A 37 -16.12 2.89 4.20
N TRP A 38 -16.65 4.11 4.37
CA TRP A 38 -16.03 5.31 3.80
C TRP A 38 -14.68 5.65 4.43
N ILE A 39 -14.45 5.32 5.72
CA ILE A 39 -13.12 5.42 6.34
C ILE A 39 -12.12 4.50 5.62
N GLY A 40 -12.51 3.25 5.33
CA GLY A 40 -11.67 2.31 4.59
C GLY A 40 -11.37 2.80 3.16
N VAL A 41 -12.37 3.35 2.47
CA VAL A 41 -12.20 3.95 1.13
C VAL A 41 -11.25 5.15 1.17
N ALA A 42 -11.36 6.01 2.18
CA ALA A 42 -10.47 7.16 2.37
C ALA A 42 -9.01 6.75 2.67
N LEU A 43 -8.77 5.53 3.14
CA LEU A 43 -7.42 4.99 3.36
C LEU A 43 -6.70 4.59 2.05
N LEU A 44 -7.43 4.33 0.96
CA LEU A 44 -6.85 3.99 -0.34
C LEU A 44 -5.96 5.12 -0.92
N PRO A 45 -6.41 6.39 -1.00
CA PRO A 45 -5.54 7.47 -1.46
C PRO A 45 -4.33 7.69 -0.53
N ILE A 46 -4.43 7.35 0.76
CA ILE A 46 -3.30 7.43 1.69
C ILE A 46 -2.18 6.47 1.26
N GLY A 47 -2.51 5.24 0.86
CA GLY A 47 -1.47 4.32 0.37
C GLY A 47 -0.86 4.75 -0.97
N LEU A 48 -1.61 5.47 -1.82
CA LEU A 48 -1.05 6.14 -3.01
C LEU A 48 -0.07 7.25 -2.62
N VAL A 49 -0.42 8.10 -1.66
CA VAL A 49 0.45 9.17 -1.15
C VAL A 49 1.72 8.58 -0.54
N VAL A 50 1.60 7.53 0.28
CA VAL A 50 2.75 6.85 0.88
C VAL A 50 3.62 6.19 -0.20
N GLY A 51 3.02 5.52 -1.18
CA GLY A 51 3.76 4.94 -2.32
C GLY A 51 4.53 6.00 -3.11
N LYS A 52 3.93 7.16 -3.35
CA LYS A 52 4.61 8.32 -3.98
C LYS A 52 5.71 8.88 -3.09
N ALA A 53 5.48 9.03 -1.79
CA ALA A 53 6.49 9.48 -0.83
C ALA A 53 7.69 8.53 -0.78
N MET A 54 7.46 7.21 -0.80
CA MET A 54 8.53 6.21 -0.81
C MET A 54 9.28 6.18 -2.15
N SER A 55 8.58 6.42 -3.26
CA SER A 55 9.20 6.60 -4.57
C SER A 55 10.13 7.83 -4.57
N LEU A 56 9.70 8.94 -3.97
CA LEU A 56 10.50 10.16 -3.84
C LEU A 56 11.67 10.00 -2.86
N ALA A 57 11.49 9.20 -1.80
CA ALA A 57 12.54 8.87 -0.84
C ALA A 57 13.61 7.90 -1.39
N GLY A 58 13.55 7.53 -2.67
CA GLY A 58 14.56 6.69 -3.32
C GLY A 58 14.37 5.18 -3.09
N TYR A 59 13.25 4.76 -2.48
CA TYR A 59 12.90 3.36 -2.32
C TYR A 59 12.08 2.79 -3.49
N GLY A 60 11.68 3.65 -4.44
CA GLY A 60 11.05 3.24 -5.69
C GLY A 60 12.10 2.70 -6.65
N SER A 61 12.27 1.38 -6.72
CA SER A 61 13.00 0.67 -7.76
C SER A 61 14.36 1.29 -8.15
N GLN A 62 15.40 1.02 -7.38
CA GLN A 62 16.75 0.98 -7.95
C GLN A 62 16.87 -0.29 -8.81
N GLY A 63 16.29 -0.25 -10.00
CA GLY A 63 16.66 -1.14 -11.08
C GLY A 63 17.57 -0.36 -12.01
N PRO A 64 18.91 -0.41 -11.85
CA PRO A 64 19.76 -0.04 -12.97
C PRO A 64 19.36 -0.94 -14.13
N GLU A 65 19.17 -0.31 -15.27
CA GLU A 65 19.36 -0.91 -16.59
C GLU A 65 20.53 -1.92 -16.50
N GLN A 66 20.21 -3.23 -16.44
CA GLN A 66 21.23 -4.27 -16.38
C GLN A 66 21.67 -4.58 -17.81
N HIS A 67 22.77 -3.93 -18.20
CA HIS A 67 23.70 -4.39 -19.22
C HIS A 67 24.58 -5.52 -18.68
#